data_AF-A0A917DUD8-F1
#
_entry.id   AF-A0A917DUD8-F1
#
_cell.length_a   1.000
_cell.length_b   1.000
_cell.length_c   1.000
_cell.angle_alpha   90.00
_cell.angle_beta   90.00
_cell.angle_gamma   90.00
#
_symmetry.space_group_name_H-M   'P 1'
#
loop_
_entity.id
_entity.type
_entity.pdbx_description
1 polymer ?
#
loop_
_entity_poly.entity_id
_entity_poly.type
_entity_poly.pdbx_seq_one_letter_code
_entity_poly.pdbx_strand_id
1 'polypeptide(L)'
;MNNFMTPWGMKKYRADKVPIYRRAMESKAVPLLLLNWWLFSFLDDPDDSTFLKEDADALRENYIKIAGAIWVAGRNAKAGNPPLTSEFLVPGPYTVLGAPVLFDGIQRAPGEVFEISRGKHVFSAIGNKDARLVWGRNPDLPEAGSLPLLIWPRS
;
A
#
# COMPACT_ATOMS: atom_id res chain seq x y z
N MET A 1 18.16 10.08 -18.35
CA MET A 1 18.20 10.87 -17.10
C MET A 1 16.80 10.93 -16.53
N ASN A 2 16.57 10.39 -15.33
CA ASN A 2 15.23 10.26 -14.77
C ASN A 2 14.84 11.58 -14.07
N ASN A 3 14.41 12.58 -14.85
CA ASN A 3 14.03 13.93 -14.35
C ASN A 3 12.67 13.93 -13.60
N PHE A 4 12.05 12.77 -13.44
CA PHE A 4 10.66 12.59 -13.03
C PHE A 4 10.33 13.13 -11.64
N MET A 5 11.33 13.14 -10.73
CA MET A 5 11.14 13.44 -9.30
C MET A 5 11.81 14.75 -8.85
N THR A 6 12.19 15.62 -9.79
CA THR A 6 12.68 16.99 -9.48
C THR A 6 11.50 17.95 -9.30
N PRO A 7 11.65 19.15 -8.67
CA PRO A 7 10.57 20.13 -8.61
C PRO A 7 9.98 20.48 -9.99
N TRP A 8 10.82 20.56 -11.03
CA TRP A 8 10.40 20.74 -12.42
C TRP A 8 9.67 19.50 -12.97
N GLY A 9 10.15 18.30 -12.66
CA GLY A 9 9.50 17.04 -13.00
C GLY A 9 8.12 16.89 -12.38
N MET A 10 7.97 17.23 -11.10
CA MET A 10 6.69 17.19 -10.37
C MET A 10 5.72 18.26 -10.86
N LYS A 11 6.21 19.47 -11.17
CA LYS A 11 5.40 20.51 -11.81
C LYS A 11 4.89 20.05 -13.17
N LYS A 12 5.74 19.40 -13.98
CA LYS A 12 5.37 18.82 -15.26
C LYS A 12 4.36 17.67 -15.10
N TYR A 13 4.61 16.74 -14.20
CA TYR A 13 3.68 15.64 -13.88
C TYR A 13 2.28 16.15 -13.52
N ARG A 14 2.19 17.17 -12.65
CA ARG A 14 0.89 17.80 -12.34
C ARG A 14 0.26 18.51 -13.54
N ALA A 15 1.06 19.18 -14.36
CA ALA A 15 0.57 19.86 -15.57
C ALA A 15 0.06 18.88 -16.63
N ASP A 16 0.71 17.73 -16.76
CA ASP A 16 0.35 16.67 -17.69
C ASP A 16 -0.95 15.96 -17.26
N LYS A 17 -1.33 16.04 -15.97
CA LYS A 17 -2.56 15.46 -15.38
C LYS A 17 -2.72 13.96 -15.65
N VAL A 18 -1.60 13.25 -15.79
CA VAL A 18 -1.56 11.81 -16.02
C VAL A 18 -1.21 11.10 -14.70
N PRO A 19 -2.09 10.23 -14.17
CA PRO A 19 -1.82 9.48 -12.93
C PRO A 19 -0.92 8.27 -13.24
N ILE A 20 0.38 8.54 -13.37
CA ILE A 20 1.35 7.54 -13.84
C ILE A 20 1.59 6.42 -12.83
N TYR A 21 1.44 6.65 -11.52
CA TYR A 21 1.65 5.61 -10.50
C TYR A 21 0.50 4.61 -10.49
N ARG A 22 -0.74 5.11 -10.54
CA ARG A 22 -1.94 4.30 -10.72
C ARG A 22 -1.85 3.49 -12.01
N ARG A 23 -1.50 4.11 -13.14
CA ARG A 23 -1.31 3.40 -14.43
C ARG A 23 -0.23 2.31 -14.36
N ALA A 24 0.85 2.54 -13.59
CA ALA A 24 1.87 1.53 -13.40
C ALA A 24 1.31 0.30 -12.65
N MET A 25 0.49 0.51 -11.62
CA MET A 25 -0.16 -0.57 -10.88
C MET A 25 -1.24 -1.31 -11.69
N GLU A 26 -1.99 -0.57 -12.51
CA GLU A 26 -2.98 -1.14 -13.45
C GLU A 26 -2.30 -2.05 -14.48
N SER A 27 -1.09 -1.71 -14.94
CA SER A 27 -0.36 -2.47 -15.95
C SER A 27 0.51 -3.60 -15.40
N LYS A 28 1.10 -3.45 -14.21
CA LYS A 28 2.06 -4.41 -13.64
C LYS A 28 1.81 -4.61 -12.14
N ALA A 29 2.14 -5.79 -11.63
CA ALA A 29 2.15 -6.01 -10.19
C ALA A 29 3.34 -5.26 -9.58
N VAL A 30 3.06 -4.29 -8.72
CA VAL A 30 4.07 -3.52 -7.99
C VAL A 30 3.89 -3.83 -6.50
N PRO A 31 4.55 -4.87 -5.97
CA PRO A 31 4.28 -5.35 -4.62
C PRO A 31 5.00 -4.56 -3.51
N LEU A 32 6.07 -3.85 -3.85
CA LEU A 32 6.95 -3.17 -2.91
C LEU A 32 7.14 -1.71 -3.34
N LEU A 33 6.96 -0.81 -2.38
CA LEU A 33 7.23 0.61 -2.50
C LEU A 33 8.32 0.97 -1.48
N LEU A 34 9.44 1.51 -1.97
CA LEU A 34 10.55 1.97 -1.16
C LEU A 34 10.59 3.50 -1.14
N LEU A 35 10.30 4.09 0.01
CA LEU A 35 10.29 5.53 0.22
C LEU A 35 11.70 6.03 0.54
N ASN A 36 12.57 6.11 -0.46
CA ASN A 36 13.91 6.68 -0.28
C ASN A 36 13.97 8.21 -0.40
N TRP A 37 12.83 8.89 -0.56
CA TRP A 37 12.77 10.33 -0.82
C TRP A 37 11.68 11.03 0.00
N TRP A 38 11.96 12.28 0.40
CA TRP A 38 11.02 13.16 1.12
C TRP A 38 9.65 13.35 0.44
N LEU A 39 9.53 13.07 -0.86
CA LEU A 39 8.33 13.40 -1.67
C LEU A 39 7.13 12.55 -1.29
N PHE A 40 7.35 11.40 -0.67
CA PHE A 40 6.28 10.52 -0.20
C PHE A 40 5.81 10.85 1.22
N SER A 41 6.15 12.04 1.75
CA SER A 41 5.58 12.58 2.99
C SER A 41 4.05 12.53 2.99
N PHE A 42 3.41 12.65 1.82
CA PHE A 42 1.95 12.56 1.68
C PHE A 42 1.34 11.23 2.14
N LEU A 43 2.11 10.14 2.22
CA LEU A 43 1.60 8.88 2.76
C LEU A 43 1.35 8.96 4.27
N ASP A 44 2.09 9.83 4.95
CA ASP A 44 1.91 10.13 6.37
C ASP A 44 1.08 11.44 6.57
N ASP A 45 0.98 12.32 5.56
CA ASP A 45 0.20 13.58 5.57
C ASP A 45 -0.95 13.57 4.53
N PRO A 46 -2.23 13.44 4.95
CA PRO A 46 -3.37 13.41 4.04
C PRO A 46 -3.57 14.70 3.23
N ASP A 47 -3.12 15.86 3.74
CA ASP A 47 -3.31 17.17 3.12
C ASP A 47 -2.22 17.54 2.10
N ASP A 48 -1.18 16.71 1.99
CA ASP A 48 -0.10 16.90 1.03
C ASP A 48 -0.58 16.64 -0.41
N SER A 49 -0.68 17.72 -1.18
CA SER A 49 -1.13 17.72 -2.58
C SER A 49 -0.03 17.35 -3.58
N THR A 50 1.16 16.92 -3.15
CA THR A 50 2.34 16.62 -3.99
C THR A 50 1.98 15.78 -5.22
N PHE A 51 1.16 14.74 -5.04
CA PHE A 51 0.68 13.88 -6.12
C PHE A 51 -0.73 14.27 -6.60
N LEU A 52 -1.05 13.93 -7.85
CA LEU A 52 -2.44 13.91 -8.31
C LEU A 52 -3.26 13.04 -7.35
N LYS A 53 -4.51 13.43 -7.10
CA LYS A 53 -5.36 12.78 -6.12
C LYS A 53 -5.49 11.29 -6.41
N GLU A 54 -5.62 10.92 -7.68
CA GLU A 54 -5.76 9.55 -8.15
C GLU A 54 -4.53 8.68 -7.83
N ASP A 55 -3.33 9.25 -7.93
CA ASP A 55 -2.08 8.55 -7.58
C ASP A 55 -1.91 8.50 -6.06
N ALA A 56 -2.26 9.57 -5.34
CA ALA A 56 -2.21 9.59 -3.88
C ALA A 56 -3.17 8.56 -3.27
N ASP A 57 -4.42 8.51 -3.74
CA ASP A 57 -5.42 7.54 -3.32
C ASP A 57 -4.96 6.12 -3.66
N ALA A 58 -4.48 5.89 -4.90
CA ALA A 58 -3.99 4.59 -5.31
C ALA A 58 -2.87 4.08 -4.39
N LEU A 59 -1.90 4.93 -4.05
CA LEU A 59 -0.78 4.56 -3.18
C LEU A 59 -1.21 4.38 -1.72
N ARG A 60 -2.01 5.29 -1.15
CA ARG A 60 -2.48 5.21 0.24
C ARG A 60 -3.38 4.01 0.47
N GLU A 61 -4.27 3.74 -0.48
CA GLU A 61 -5.16 2.60 -0.35
C GLU A 61 -4.38 1.31 -0.57
N ASN A 62 -3.45 1.23 -1.54
CA ASN A 62 -2.82 -0.03 -1.97
C ASN A 62 -1.63 -0.53 -1.17
N TYR A 63 -1.01 0.29 -0.33
CA TYR A 63 0.18 -0.09 0.41
C TYR A 63 0.01 0.12 1.92
N ILE A 64 0.61 -0.78 2.68
CA ILE A 64 0.73 -0.67 4.13
C ILE A 64 2.19 -0.51 4.53
N LYS A 65 2.44 0.34 5.52
CA LYS A 65 3.77 0.54 6.11
C LYS A 65 4.18 -0.70 6.88
N ILE A 66 5.38 -1.23 6.60
CA ILE A 66 5.96 -2.37 7.31
C ILE A 66 7.00 -1.88 8.32
N ALA A 67 8.06 -1.23 7.84
CA ALA A 67 9.13 -0.69 8.67
C ALA A 67 9.86 0.44 7.95
N GLY A 68 10.15 1.55 8.64
CA GLY A 68 10.86 2.69 8.07
C GLY A 68 10.25 3.16 6.74
N ALA A 69 11.03 3.06 5.66
CA ALA A 69 10.67 3.42 4.29
C ALA A 69 9.99 2.29 3.48
N ILE A 70 9.80 1.12 4.09
CA ILE A 70 9.29 -0.08 3.42
C ILE A 70 7.77 -0.12 3.50
N TRP A 71 7.14 -0.07 2.35
CA TRP A 71 5.71 -0.20 2.17
C TRP A 71 5.42 -1.38 1.24
N VAL A 72 4.50 -2.26 1.65
CA VAL A 72 4.16 -3.47 0.89
C VAL A 72 2.69 -3.40 0.49
N ALA A 73 2.38 -3.91 -0.69
CA ALA A 73 1.01 -4.00 -1.16
C ALA A 73 0.17 -4.77 -0.13
N GLY A 74 -0.92 -4.19 0.34
CA GLY A 74 -1.64 -4.75 1.47
C GLY A 74 -2.82 -3.92 1.93
N ARG A 75 -3.58 -4.47 2.87
CA ARG A 75 -4.73 -3.82 3.49
C ARG A 75 -4.74 -4.10 4.97
N ASN A 76 -5.08 -3.08 5.77
CA ASN A 76 -5.40 -3.24 7.18
C ASN A 76 -6.91 -3.33 7.37
N ALA A 77 -7.36 -4.25 8.21
CA ALA A 77 -8.73 -4.37 8.67
C ALA A 77 -8.75 -4.20 10.19
N LYS A 78 -9.46 -3.18 10.67
CA LYS A 78 -9.63 -2.92 12.10
C LYS A 78 -10.73 -3.79 12.68
N ALA A 79 -10.50 -4.32 13.87
CA ALA A 79 -11.51 -5.06 14.62
C ALA A 79 -12.76 -4.20 14.85
N GLY A 80 -13.95 -4.79 14.69
CA GLY A 80 -15.23 -4.11 14.92
C GLY A 80 -15.66 -3.12 13.82
N ASN A 81 -14.81 -2.85 12.82
CA ASN A 81 -15.22 -2.05 11.67
C ASN A 81 -16.10 -2.87 10.71
N PRO A 82 -17.07 -2.23 10.03
CA PRO A 82 -17.86 -2.90 9.00
C PRO A 82 -16.99 -3.31 7.80
N PRO A 83 -17.48 -4.25 6.96
CA PRO A 83 -16.83 -4.60 5.70
C PRO A 83 -16.53 -3.39 4.84
N LEU A 84 -15.28 -3.29 4.39
CA LEU A 84 -14.80 -2.22 3.54
C LEU A 84 -14.76 -2.73 2.10
N THR A 85 -15.38 -1.97 1.18
CA THR A 85 -15.14 -2.16 -0.25
C THR A 85 -13.89 -1.40 -0.63
N SER A 86 -12.90 -2.08 -1.20
CA SER A 86 -11.64 -1.45 -1.64
C SER A 86 -11.21 -1.97 -3.00
N GLU A 87 -10.59 -1.09 -3.79
CA GLU A 87 -9.97 -1.47 -5.05
C GLU A 87 -8.55 -1.99 -4.79
N PHE A 88 -8.28 -3.23 -5.20
CA PHE A 88 -6.95 -3.83 -5.21
C PHE A 88 -6.35 -3.64 -6.61
N LEU A 89 -5.25 -2.91 -6.69
CA LEU A 89 -4.53 -2.64 -7.95
C LEU A 89 -3.33 -3.56 -8.15
N VAL A 90 -2.85 -4.20 -7.08
CA VAL A 90 -1.71 -5.14 -7.12
C VAL A 90 -2.25 -6.56 -7.03
N PRO A 91 -2.23 -7.36 -8.10
CA PRO A 91 -2.69 -8.74 -8.05
C PRO A 91 -1.59 -9.67 -7.51
N GLY A 92 -1.99 -10.87 -7.13
CA GLY A 92 -1.09 -11.97 -6.79
C GLY A 92 -1.39 -12.58 -5.42
N PRO A 93 -0.43 -13.30 -4.83
CA PRO A 93 -0.64 -13.99 -3.57
C PRO A 93 -0.66 -12.99 -2.41
N TYR A 94 -1.63 -13.14 -1.52
CA TYR A 94 -1.71 -12.41 -0.25
C TYR A 94 -1.76 -13.40 0.90
N THR A 95 -1.02 -13.07 1.96
CA THR A 95 -1.03 -13.77 3.23
C THR A 95 -1.89 -13.02 4.24
N VAL A 96 -2.77 -13.73 4.94
CA VAL A 96 -3.53 -13.20 6.07
C VAL A 96 -2.64 -13.18 7.31
N LEU A 97 -2.52 -12.04 7.99
CA LEU A 97 -1.80 -11.94 9.26
C LEU A 97 -2.69 -11.30 10.34
N GLY A 98 -2.47 -11.67 11.60
CA GLY A 98 -3.28 -11.19 12.73
C GLY A 98 -4.53 -12.04 12.93
N ALA A 99 -5.70 -11.43 12.88
CA ALA A 99 -6.98 -12.13 12.97
C ALA A 99 -7.43 -12.74 11.63
N PRO A 100 -8.39 -13.69 11.62
CA PRO A 100 -9.04 -14.12 10.40
C PRO A 100 -9.73 -12.96 9.69
N VAL A 101 -9.87 -13.04 8.37
CA VAL A 101 -10.58 -12.04 7.57
C VAL A 101 -11.76 -12.67 6.85
N LEU A 102 -12.81 -11.88 6.64
CA LEU A 102 -13.84 -12.19 5.66
C LEU A 102 -13.45 -11.49 4.37
N PHE A 103 -13.22 -12.21 3.28
CA PHE A 103 -12.85 -11.67 1.98
C PHE A 103 -13.82 -12.18 0.91
N ASP A 104 -14.57 -11.27 0.29
CA ASP A 104 -15.66 -11.58 -0.64
C ASP A 104 -16.63 -12.66 -0.11
N GLY A 105 -16.94 -12.58 1.19
CA GLY A 105 -17.82 -13.53 1.88
C GLY A 105 -17.15 -14.85 2.27
N ILE A 106 -15.88 -15.07 1.95
CA ILE A 106 -15.12 -16.26 2.32
C ILE A 106 -14.23 -15.94 3.53
N GLN A 107 -14.37 -16.71 4.60
CA GLN A 107 -13.48 -16.61 5.74
C GLN A 107 -12.10 -17.18 5.39
N ARG A 108 -11.05 -16.40 5.65
CA ARG A 108 -9.64 -16.77 5.46
C ARG A 108 -8.91 -16.77 6.80
N ALA A 109 -8.17 -17.83 7.07
CA ALA A 109 -7.49 -18.03 8.35
C ALA A 109 -6.14 -17.28 8.40
N PRO A 110 -5.64 -16.88 9.60
CA PRO A 110 -4.29 -16.38 9.74
C PRO A 110 -3.24 -17.38 9.20
N GLY A 111 -2.28 -16.87 8.44
CA GLY A 111 -1.27 -17.67 7.72
C GLY A 111 -1.76 -18.25 6.39
N GLU A 112 -3.05 -18.16 6.06
CA GLU A 112 -3.56 -18.59 4.76
C GLU A 112 -3.04 -17.68 3.65
N VAL A 113 -2.68 -18.30 2.53
CA VAL A 113 -2.25 -17.61 1.32
C VAL A 113 -3.28 -17.86 0.22
N PHE A 114 -3.75 -16.79 -0.41
CA PHE A 114 -4.67 -16.90 -1.55
C PHE A 114 -4.39 -15.82 -2.59
N GLU A 115 -4.78 -16.08 -3.84
CA GLU A 115 -4.59 -15.16 -4.96
C GLU A 115 -5.71 -14.11 -4.96
N ILE A 116 -5.32 -12.83 -5.03
CA ILE A 116 -6.24 -11.69 -5.19
C ILE A 116 -6.05 -11.12 -6.59
N SER A 117 -7.16 -10.99 -7.33
CA SER A 117 -7.20 -10.34 -8.63
C SER A 117 -7.26 -8.82 -8.49
N ARG A 118 -6.99 -8.09 -9.58
CA ARG A 118 -7.30 -6.66 -9.61
C ARG A 118 -8.81 -6.45 -9.58
N GLY A 119 -9.25 -5.40 -8.90
CA GLY A 119 -10.65 -5.01 -8.87
C GLY A 119 -11.13 -4.64 -7.48
N LYS A 120 -12.44 -4.41 -7.37
CA LYS A 120 -13.08 -4.11 -6.09
C LYS A 120 -13.39 -5.40 -5.35
N HIS A 121 -12.93 -5.48 -4.11
CA HIS A 121 -13.17 -6.59 -3.21
C HIS A 121 -13.71 -6.07 -1.88
N VAL A 122 -14.51 -6.89 -1.22
CA VAL A 122 -15.05 -6.60 0.11
C VAL A 122 -14.23 -7.36 1.14
N PHE A 123 -13.72 -6.67 2.16
CA PHE A 123 -12.98 -7.33 3.22
C PHE A 123 -13.23 -6.73 4.61
N SER A 124 -13.13 -7.56 5.65
CA SER A 124 -13.17 -7.16 7.07
C SER A 124 -12.35 -8.10 7.95
N ALA A 125 -12.00 -7.64 9.15
CA ALA A 125 -11.49 -8.50 10.21
C ALA A 125 -12.67 -9.25 10.86
N ILE A 126 -12.43 -10.51 11.25
CA ILE A 126 -13.38 -11.31 12.02
C ILE A 126 -12.93 -11.31 13.49
N GLY A 127 -13.86 -10.95 14.39
CA GLY A 127 -13.62 -10.95 15.83
C GLY A 127 -13.13 -9.61 16.37
N ASN A 128 -12.32 -9.67 17.43
CA ASN A 128 -11.91 -8.51 18.24
C ASN A 128 -10.43 -8.11 18.08
N LYS A 129 -9.75 -8.65 17.06
CA LYS A 129 -8.35 -8.35 16.76
C LYS A 129 -8.22 -7.80 15.34
N ASP A 130 -7.27 -6.90 15.15
CA ASP A 130 -6.94 -6.38 13.83
C ASP A 130 -6.39 -7.50 12.93
N ALA A 131 -6.66 -7.38 11.64
CA ALA A 131 -6.13 -8.26 10.61
C ALA A 131 -5.47 -7.44 9.51
N ARG A 132 -4.58 -8.08 8.76
CA ARG A 132 -3.98 -7.50 7.57
C ARG A 132 -3.84 -8.53 6.46
N LEU A 133 -4.05 -8.08 5.23
CA LEU A 133 -3.66 -8.79 4.02
C LEU A 133 -2.35 -8.20 3.55
N VAL A 134 -1.32 -9.03 3.38
CA VAL A 134 0.00 -8.60 2.92
C VAL A 134 0.39 -9.39 1.70
N TRP A 135 0.79 -8.70 0.64
CA TRP A 135 1.25 -9.34 -0.59
C TRP A 135 2.50 -10.19 -0.32
N GLY A 136 2.52 -11.38 -0.90
CA GLY A 136 3.56 -12.39 -0.73
C GLY A 136 3.03 -13.69 -0.14
N ARG A 137 3.88 -14.73 -0.21
CA ARG A 137 3.63 -16.05 0.38
C ARG A 137 4.43 -16.13 1.68
N ASN A 138 3.76 -16.00 2.83
CA ASN A 138 4.39 -15.94 4.14
C ASN A 138 5.57 -14.94 4.19
N PRO A 139 5.30 -13.64 3.94
CA PRO A 139 6.37 -12.66 3.89
C PRO A 139 7.10 -12.58 5.23
N ASP A 140 8.42 -12.70 5.18
CA ASP A 140 9.30 -12.43 6.33
C ASP A 140 9.42 -10.91 6.50
N LEU A 141 8.52 -10.36 7.32
CA LEU A 141 8.42 -8.92 7.52
C LEU A 141 9.37 -8.50 8.65
N PRO A 142 10.21 -7.48 8.45
CA PRO A 142 11.03 -6.95 9.52
C PRO A 142 10.17 -6.46 10.67
N GLU A 143 10.65 -6.63 11.91
CA GLU A 143 9.94 -6.13 13.09
C GLU A 143 9.76 -4.61 13.01
N ALA A 144 8.59 -4.13 13.45
CA ALA A 144 8.33 -2.70 13.49
C ALA A 144 9.37 -2.01 14.38
N GLY A 145 10.13 -1.07 13.82
CA GLY A 145 11.21 -0.34 14.52
C GLY A 145 12.61 -0.96 14.37
N SER A 146 12.76 -2.11 13.72
CA SER A 146 14.07 -2.75 13.50
C SER A 146 14.96 -2.06 12.46
N LEU A 147 14.37 -1.22 11.60
CA LEU A 147 15.10 -0.44 10.60
C LEU A 147 15.11 1.03 10.98
N PRO A 148 16.28 1.66 11.13
CA PRO A 148 16.34 3.11 11.31
C PRO A 148 15.66 3.77 10.11
N LEU A 149 14.92 4.85 10.35
CA LEU A 149 14.60 5.80 9.28
C LEU A 149 15.94 6.14 8.62
N LEU A 150 16.09 5.92 7.32
CA LEU A 150 17.27 6.37 6.59
C LEU A 150 17.25 7.90 6.58
N ILE A 151 17.74 8.50 7.67
CA ILE A 151 17.94 9.93 7.80
C ILE A 151 19.24 10.22 7.07
N TRP A 152 19.16 10.66 5.81
CA TRP A 152 20.34 11.26 5.19
C TRP A 152 20.65 12.56 5.94
N PRO A 153 21.88 12.76 6.46
CA PRO A 153 22.24 14.05 7.02
C PRO A 153 22.15 15.08 5.89
N ARG A 154 21.43 16.18 6.14
CA ARG A 154 21.54 17.39 5.31
C ARG A 154 22.96 17.92 5.51
N SER A 155 23.84 17.68 4.54
CA SER A 155 25.09 18.41 4.37
C SER A 155 24.84 19.74 3.67
#